data_AF-A0A9E5NRA5-F1
#
_entry.id   AF-A0A9E5NRA5-F1
#
_cell.length_a   1.000
_cell.length_b   1.000
_cell.length_c   1.000
_cell.angle_alpha   90.00
_cell.angle_beta   90.00
_cell.angle_gamma   90.00
#
_symmetry.space_group_name_H-M   'P 1'
#
loop_
_entity.id
_entity.type
_entity.pdbx_description
1 polymer ?
#
loop_
_entity_poly.entity_id
_entity_poly.type
_entity_poly.pdbx_seq_one_letter_code
_entity_poly.pdbx_strand_id
1 'polypeptide(L)'
;MDAIQGFLKELKRRKVYHVAVVYAVIAFGVWQIADIAFPPLGLPESAMTLILALTALSFPIALVLAWAYEVKPDSGAKATPEEKADTATPVPPREPGAPRAMSRSVAILPFDNMSPEPESEYFSDGITEEITNSLARVKDLKVAARTSAFTFRSSRADVREIGKKLGVAYVVEGSVRRAGERLRITAQLIDASNGYHLWSERFDRELGDVFAIQDEVA
;
A
#
# COMPACT_ATOMS: atom_id res chain seq x y z
N MET A 1 -18.22 -26.85 -5.70
CA MET A 1 -18.55 -25.40 -5.84
C MET A 1 -17.50 -24.52 -5.15
N ASP A 2 -16.63 -25.09 -4.31
CA ASP A 2 -15.62 -24.37 -3.52
C ASP A 2 -14.42 -23.84 -4.33
N ALA A 3 -14.06 -24.50 -5.42
CA ALA A 3 -12.98 -24.04 -6.31
C ALA A 3 -13.30 -22.68 -6.95
N ILE A 4 -14.58 -22.42 -7.26
CA ILE A 4 -15.04 -21.16 -7.86
C ILE A 4 -15.01 -20.04 -6.81
N GLN A 5 -15.37 -20.36 -5.56
CA GLN A 5 -15.32 -19.41 -4.44
C GLN A 5 -13.88 -19.02 -4.11
N GLY A 6 -12.94 -19.98 -4.15
CA GLY A 6 -11.50 -19.72 -4.00
C GLY A 6 -10.95 -18.84 -5.11
N PHE A 7 -11.31 -19.12 -6.37
CA PHE A 7 -10.89 -18.33 -7.53
C PHE A 7 -11.48 -16.90 -7.52
N LEU A 8 -12.73 -16.75 -7.09
CA LEU A 8 -13.36 -15.44 -6.87
C LEU A 8 -12.74 -14.67 -5.70
N LYS A 9 -12.26 -15.35 -4.66
CA LYS A 9 -11.57 -14.69 -3.55
C LYS A 9 -10.17 -14.21 -3.97
N GLU A 10 -9.50 -14.98 -4.84
CA GLU A 10 -8.18 -14.67 -5.39
C GLU A 10 -8.22 -13.49 -6.37
N LEU A 11 -9.24 -13.42 -7.22
CA LEU A 11 -9.48 -12.28 -8.10
C LEU A 11 -9.71 -11.00 -7.28
N LYS A 12 -10.44 -11.06 -6.14
CA LYS A 12 -10.79 -9.93 -5.22
C LYS A 12 -9.59 -9.32 -4.55
N ARG A 13 -8.56 -10.12 -4.35
CA ARG A 13 -7.31 -9.69 -3.74
C ARG A 13 -6.42 -8.84 -4.68
N ARG A 14 -6.56 -8.98 -6.01
CA ARG A 14 -5.60 -8.42 -6.98
C ARG A 14 -6.11 -7.26 -7.85
N LYS A 15 -7.28 -6.67 -7.54
CA LYS A 15 -7.93 -5.59 -8.35
C LYS A 15 -8.19 -5.94 -9.84
N VAL A 16 -8.14 -7.21 -10.23
CA VAL A 16 -8.24 -7.67 -11.63
C VAL A 16 -9.66 -7.49 -12.23
N TYR A 17 -10.71 -7.34 -11.41
CA TYR A 17 -12.08 -7.10 -11.93
C TYR A 17 -12.23 -5.82 -12.70
N HIS A 18 -11.43 -4.79 -12.42
CA HIS A 18 -11.60 -3.52 -13.11
C HIS A 18 -11.33 -3.70 -14.61
N VAL A 19 -10.34 -4.52 -14.96
CA VAL A 19 -10.01 -4.85 -16.34
C VAL A 19 -11.08 -5.76 -16.96
N ALA A 20 -11.56 -6.75 -16.21
CA ALA A 20 -12.63 -7.64 -16.69
C ALA A 20 -13.97 -6.92 -16.93
N VAL A 21 -14.32 -5.95 -16.07
CA VAL A 21 -15.53 -5.13 -16.19
C VAL A 21 -15.40 -4.16 -17.36
N VAL A 22 -14.26 -3.48 -17.50
CA VAL A 22 -14.01 -2.59 -18.65
C VAL A 22 -14.06 -3.37 -19.97
N TYR A 23 -13.48 -4.58 -20.02
CA TYR A 23 -13.56 -5.45 -21.19
C TYR A 23 -15.00 -5.87 -21.50
N ALA A 24 -15.78 -6.28 -20.49
CA ALA A 24 -17.18 -6.66 -20.68
C ALA A 24 -18.02 -5.49 -21.23
N VAL A 25 -17.78 -4.27 -20.76
CA VAL A 25 -18.48 -3.07 -21.23
C VAL A 25 -18.10 -2.72 -22.68
N ILE A 26 -16.82 -2.84 -23.04
CA ILE A 26 -16.36 -2.58 -24.42
C ILE A 26 -16.89 -3.66 -25.37
N ALA A 27 -16.81 -4.93 -25.01
CA ALA A 27 -17.35 -6.04 -25.80
C ALA A 27 -18.87 -5.90 -25.99
N PHE A 28 -19.59 -5.48 -24.95
CA PHE A 28 -21.02 -5.19 -25.02
C PHE A 28 -21.33 -3.98 -25.93
N GLY A 29 -20.53 -2.92 -25.87
CA GLY A 29 -20.68 -1.75 -26.75
C GLY A 29 -20.45 -2.08 -28.23
N VAL A 30 -19.43 -2.89 -28.53
CA VAL A 30 -19.18 -3.37 -29.90
C VAL A 30 -20.34 -4.22 -30.42
N TRP A 31 -20.90 -5.08 -29.57
CA TRP A 31 -22.10 -5.85 -29.89
C TRP A 31 -23.29 -4.96 -30.24
N GLN A 32 -23.57 -3.93 -29.43
CA GLN A 32 -24.66 -2.97 -29.66
C GLN A 32 -24.50 -2.20 -30.99
N ILE A 33 -23.27 -1.78 -31.31
CA ILE A 33 -22.99 -1.06 -32.57
C ILE A 33 -23.16 -1.99 -33.78
N ALA A 34 -22.77 -3.27 -33.65
CA ALA A 34 -22.97 -4.25 -34.71
C ALA A 34 -24.46 -4.47 -35.01
N ASP A 35 -25.30 -4.62 -33.99
CA ASP A 35 -26.75 -4.77 -34.15
C ASP A 35 -27.40 -3.55 -34.86
N ILE A 36 -26.86 -2.34 -34.66
CA ILE A 36 -27.40 -1.11 -35.27
C ILE A 36 -26.90 -0.93 -36.72
N ALA A 37 -25.63 -1.20 -36.98
CA ALA A 37 -25.00 -0.89 -38.26
C ALA A 37 -25.20 -1.98 -39.32
N PHE A 38 -25.35 -3.24 -38.93
CA PHE A 38 -25.34 -4.37 -39.87
C PHE A 38 -26.65 -4.61 -40.63
N PRO A 39 -27.86 -4.48 -40.02
CA PRO A 39 -29.12 -4.64 -40.75
C PRO A 39 -29.28 -3.71 -41.97
N PRO A 40 -28.96 -2.40 -41.90
CA PRO A 40 -29.06 -1.54 -43.07
C PRO A 40 -28.00 -1.81 -44.15
N LEU A 41 -26.93 -2.55 -43.83
CA LEU A 41 -25.85 -2.91 -44.76
C LEU A 41 -26.10 -4.24 -45.50
N GLY A 42 -27.16 -4.98 -45.16
CA GLY A 42 -27.56 -6.21 -45.88
C GLY A 42 -26.53 -7.35 -45.82
N LEU A 43 -25.73 -7.41 -44.75
CA LEU A 43 -24.65 -8.38 -44.63
C LEU A 43 -25.18 -9.80 -44.34
N PRO A 44 -24.58 -10.85 -44.95
CA PRO A 44 -25.03 -12.24 -44.77
C PRO A 44 -24.79 -12.74 -43.34
N GLU A 45 -25.63 -13.66 -42.85
CA GLU A 45 -25.57 -14.17 -41.46
C GLU A 45 -24.22 -14.79 -41.07
N SER A 46 -23.45 -15.31 -42.04
CA SER A 46 -22.08 -15.81 -41.80
C SER A 46 -21.10 -14.73 -41.32
N ALA A 47 -21.38 -13.45 -41.59
CA ALA A 47 -20.60 -12.32 -41.08
C ALA A 47 -20.75 -12.14 -39.57
N MET A 48 -21.93 -12.42 -39.01
CA MET A 48 -22.19 -12.44 -37.56
C MET A 48 -21.33 -13.51 -36.87
N THR A 49 -21.24 -14.70 -37.48
CA THR A 49 -20.43 -15.81 -36.95
C THR A 49 -18.93 -15.50 -36.97
N LEU A 50 -18.43 -14.81 -38.01
CA LEU A 50 -17.04 -14.35 -38.08
C LEU A 50 -16.72 -13.31 -37.00
N ILE A 51 -17.65 -12.40 -36.69
CA ILE A 51 -17.47 -11.41 -35.63
C ILE A 51 -17.47 -12.07 -34.26
N LEU A 52 -18.40 -13.01 -34.00
CA LEU A 52 -18.39 -13.82 -32.78
C LEU A 52 -17.09 -14.62 -32.62
N ALA A 53 -16.57 -15.20 -33.69
CA ALA A 53 -15.30 -15.91 -33.69
C ALA A 53 -14.11 -14.96 -33.39
N LEU A 54 -14.10 -13.75 -33.96
CA LEU A 54 -13.07 -12.74 -33.73
C LEU A 54 -13.13 -12.14 -32.31
N THR A 55 -14.33 -11.96 -31.75
CA THR A 55 -14.53 -11.53 -30.35
C THR A 55 -14.20 -12.64 -29.35
N ALA A 56 -14.49 -13.90 -29.67
CA ALA A 56 -14.07 -15.03 -28.85
C ALA A 56 -12.54 -15.16 -28.82
N LEU A 57 -11.86 -14.79 -29.92
CA LEU A 57 -10.40 -14.82 -30.04
C LEU A 57 -9.69 -13.67 -29.31
N SER A 58 -10.35 -12.54 -29.06
CA SER A 58 -9.75 -11.43 -28.31
C SER A 58 -9.63 -11.71 -26.81
N PHE A 59 -10.42 -12.65 -26.25
CA PHE A 59 -10.35 -13.04 -24.84
C PHE A 59 -9.04 -13.75 -24.46
N PRO A 60 -8.56 -14.78 -25.19
CA PRO A 60 -7.26 -15.39 -24.91
C PRO A 60 -6.09 -14.43 -25.20
N ILE A 61 -6.19 -13.57 -26.21
CA ILE A 61 -5.14 -12.57 -26.53
C ILE A 61 -5.00 -11.54 -25.41
N ALA A 62 -6.12 -11.06 -24.85
CA ALA A 62 -6.11 -10.15 -23.71
C ALA A 62 -5.54 -10.81 -22.44
N LEU A 63 -5.83 -12.09 -22.19
CA LEU A 63 -5.25 -12.85 -21.08
C LEU A 63 -3.73 -13.02 -21.23
N VAL A 64 -3.26 -13.34 -22.42
CA VAL A 64 -1.82 -13.49 -22.70
C VAL A 64 -1.09 -12.15 -22.64
N LEU A 65 -1.69 -11.06 -23.13
CA LEU A 65 -1.10 -9.72 -23.03
C LEU A 65 -1.13 -9.16 -21.59
N ALA A 66 -2.18 -9.45 -20.82
CA ALA A 66 -2.23 -9.15 -19.40
C ALA A 66 -1.13 -9.91 -18.61
N TRP A 67 -0.85 -11.16 -19.00
CA TRP A 67 0.24 -11.94 -18.43
C TRP A 67 1.63 -11.44 -18.89
N ALA A 68 1.76 -11.00 -20.14
CA ALA A 68 3.02 -10.51 -20.71
C ALA A 68 3.43 -9.11 -20.21
N TYR A 69 2.47 -8.26 -19.84
CA TYR A 69 2.75 -6.92 -19.30
C TYR A 69 2.97 -6.88 -17.77
N GLU A 70 2.79 -7.99 -17.05
CA GLU A 70 3.09 -8.10 -15.61
C GLU A 70 4.59 -8.32 -15.29
N VAL A 71 5.48 -8.27 -16.29
CA VAL A 71 6.94 -8.22 -16.08
C VAL A 71 7.48 -6.80 -16.30
N LYS A 72 7.07 -5.88 -15.43
CA LYS A 72 7.91 -4.72 -15.09
C LYS A 72 7.77 -4.46 -13.59
N PRO A 73 8.67 -5.02 -12.76
CA PRO A 73 8.68 -4.76 -11.34
C PRO A 73 9.17 -3.32 -11.15
N ASP A 74 8.43 -2.57 -10.35
CA ASP A 74 8.77 -1.27 -9.81
C ASP A 74 9.19 -0.16 -10.80
N SER A 75 8.25 0.73 -11.11
CA SER A 75 8.56 2.10 -11.47
C SER A 75 7.37 2.96 -11.04
N GLY A 76 7.61 3.81 -10.05
CA GLY A 76 6.62 4.65 -9.40
C GLY A 76 6.03 5.76 -10.28
N ALA A 77 5.43 6.72 -9.57
CA ALA A 77 4.94 8.00 -10.05
C ALA A 77 3.65 7.98 -10.89
N LYS A 78 2.52 8.17 -10.21
CA LYS A 78 1.55 9.16 -10.70
C LYS A 78 1.98 10.51 -10.15
N ALA A 79 2.85 11.20 -10.88
CA ALA A 79 2.98 12.65 -10.83
C ALA A 79 2.73 13.15 -12.25
N THR A 80 1.78 14.07 -12.34
CA THR A 80 1.36 14.85 -13.50
C THR A 80 2.57 15.42 -14.27
N PRO A 81 2.51 15.52 -15.61
CA PRO A 81 3.62 16.00 -16.44
C PRO A 81 3.67 17.53 -16.51
N GLU A 82 4.69 18.14 -15.91
CA GLU A 82 5.32 19.46 -16.19
C GLU A 82 6.33 19.66 -15.05
N GLU A 83 7.62 19.93 -15.22
CA GLU A 83 8.22 20.99 -16.00
C GLU A 83 9.74 20.72 -16.10
N LYS A 84 10.31 21.15 -17.22
CA LYS A 84 11.70 20.97 -17.65
C LYS A 84 12.61 21.91 -16.86
N ALA A 85 13.59 21.38 -16.12
CA ALA A 85 14.75 22.16 -15.68
C ALA A 85 15.98 21.27 -15.48
N ASP A 86 16.82 21.30 -16.51
CA ASP A 86 18.26 21.01 -16.47
C ASP A 86 18.92 21.72 -15.28
N THR A 87 19.74 21.02 -14.50
CA THR A 87 21.17 21.30 -14.29
C THR A 87 21.74 20.29 -13.30
N ALA A 88 22.77 19.58 -13.75
CA ALA A 88 23.52 18.59 -12.99
C ALA A 88 24.38 19.22 -11.87
N THR A 89 24.54 18.48 -10.77
CA THR A 89 25.79 18.45 -10.00
C THR A 89 26.13 16.98 -9.68
N PRO A 90 27.35 16.48 -9.98
CA PRO A 90 27.75 15.12 -9.66
C PRO A 90 27.90 14.96 -8.14
N VAL A 91 27.23 13.98 -7.55
CA VAL A 91 27.48 13.56 -6.16
C VAL A 91 28.84 12.83 -6.13
N PRO A 92 29.81 13.23 -5.28
CA PRO A 92 31.10 12.54 -5.19
C PRO A 92 30.94 11.12 -4.61
N PRO A 93 31.86 10.19 -4.92
CA PRO A 93 31.84 8.83 -4.38
C PRO A 93 31.82 8.82 -2.84
N ARG A 94 30.80 8.21 -2.24
CA ARG A 94 30.71 8.02 -0.78
C ARG A 94 31.88 7.15 -0.30
N GLU A 95 32.69 7.69 0.60
CA GLU A 95 33.74 6.94 1.31
C GLU A 95 33.13 5.80 2.16
N PRO A 96 33.63 4.56 2.04
CA PRO A 96 33.22 3.45 2.90
C PRO A 96 33.96 3.54 4.24
N GLY A 97 33.38 4.23 5.23
CA GLY A 97 34.10 4.49 6.49
C GLY A 97 33.29 4.84 7.74
N ALA A 98 31.96 4.78 7.76
CA ALA A 98 31.19 4.97 9.01
C ALA A 98 30.90 3.62 9.70
N PRO A 99 31.15 3.46 11.02
CA PRO A 99 31.06 2.17 11.70
C PRO A 99 29.66 1.55 11.63
N ARG A 100 29.60 0.30 11.19
CA ARG A 100 28.41 -0.57 11.03
C ARG A 100 27.74 -0.96 12.38
N ALA A 101 27.94 -0.19 13.44
CA ALA A 101 27.49 -0.48 14.81
C ALA A 101 26.13 0.17 15.17
N MET A 102 25.62 1.09 14.34
CA MET A 102 24.26 1.66 14.49
C MET A 102 23.21 0.95 13.63
N SER A 103 23.57 -0.07 12.84
CA SER A 103 22.75 -0.53 11.71
C SER A 103 21.46 -1.28 12.07
N ARG A 104 21.12 -1.46 13.35
CA ARG A 104 19.87 -2.09 13.80
C ARG A 104 19.35 -1.42 15.07
N SER A 105 19.01 -0.14 14.97
CA SER A 105 18.32 0.58 16.03
C SER A 105 17.12 1.34 15.49
N VAL A 106 16.02 1.34 16.25
CA VAL A 106 14.76 1.97 15.85
C VAL A 106 14.12 2.71 17.02
N ALA A 107 13.53 3.87 16.75
CA ALA A 107 12.61 4.53 17.67
C ALA A 107 11.21 4.48 17.07
N ILE A 108 10.20 4.25 17.92
CA ILE A 108 8.79 4.35 17.53
C ILE A 108 8.28 5.63 18.17
N LEU A 109 7.95 6.63 17.35
CA LEU A 109 7.35 7.86 17.85
C LEU A 109 5.87 7.64 18.18
N PRO A 110 5.30 8.43 19.11
CA PRO A 110 3.86 8.42 19.35
C PRO A 110 3.09 8.61 18.05
N PHE A 111 2.21 7.65 17.74
CA PHE A 111 1.38 7.75 16.55
C PHE A 111 0.39 8.91 16.72
N ASP A 112 0.25 9.71 15.68
CA ASP A 112 -0.69 10.83 15.70
C ASP A 112 -2.13 10.33 15.77
N ASN A 113 -2.92 10.86 16.71
CA ASN A 113 -4.35 10.63 16.75
C ASN A 113 -5.04 11.53 15.71
N MET A 114 -5.55 10.94 14.64
CA MET A 114 -6.35 11.60 13.60
C MET A 114 -7.84 11.26 13.70
N SER A 115 -8.29 10.81 14.88
CA SER A 115 -9.69 10.51 15.19
C SER A 115 -10.41 11.77 15.69
N PRO A 116 -11.72 11.89 15.49
CA PRO A 116 -12.49 13.03 15.98
C PRO A 116 -12.70 13.01 17.50
N GLU A 117 -12.62 11.84 18.16
CA GLU A 117 -12.83 11.71 19.60
C GLU A 117 -11.51 11.86 20.41
N PRO A 118 -11.48 12.71 21.46
CA PRO A 118 -10.30 12.93 22.30
C PRO A 118 -9.84 11.68 23.06
N GLU A 119 -10.76 10.79 23.45
CA GLU A 119 -10.45 9.54 24.17
C GLU A 119 -9.60 8.56 23.33
N SER A 120 -9.47 8.81 22.03
CA SER A 120 -8.66 7.98 21.12
C SER A 120 -7.14 8.18 21.27
N GLU A 121 -6.68 9.16 22.05
CA GLU A 121 -5.23 9.36 22.28
C GLU A 121 -4.62 8.23 23.11
N TYR A 122 -5.35 7.72 24.12
CA TYR A 122 -4.94 6.51 24.85
C TYR A 122 -4.80 5.30 23.94
N PHE A 123 -5.64 5.23 22.90
CA PHE A 123 -5.60 4.15 21.94
C PHE A 123 -4.37 4.26 21.01
N SER A 124 -4.08 5.45 20.47
CA SER A 124 -2.86 5.66 19.67
C SER A 124 -1.59 5.41 20.48
N ASP A 125 -1.59 5.78 21.75
CA ASP A 125 -0.50 5.52 22.68
C ASP A 125 -0.34 4.02 22.94
N GLY A 126 -1.44 3.31 23.17
CA GLY A 126 -1.45 1.85 23.33
C GLY A 126 -0.90 1.12 22.11
N ILE A 127 -1.27 1.55 20.90
CA ILE A 127 -0.71 0.99 19.65
C ILE A 127 0.80 1.25 19.57
N THR A 128 1.23 2.48 19.89
CA THR A 128 2.65 2.84 19.92
C THR A 128 3.43 1.94 20.88
N GLU A 129 2.88 1.70 22.07
CA GLU A 129 3.47 0.82 23.08
C GLU A 129 3.55 -0.63 22.62
N GLU A 130 2.47 -1.15 22.04
CA GLU A 130 2.44 -2.54 21.58
C GLU A 130 3.47 -2.79 20.47
N ILE A 131 3.61 -1.84 19.54
CA ILE A 131 4.65 -1.89 18.50
C ILE A 131 6.04 -1.81 19.13
N THR A 132 6.25 -0.89 20.08
CA THR A 132 7.53 -0.73 20.79
C THR A 132 7.93 -2.03 21.50
N ASN A 133 7.01 -2.64 22.24
CA ASN A 133 7.20 -3.88 22.97
C ASN A 133 7.45 -5.06 22.03
N SER A 134 6.70 -5.13 20.92
CA SER A 134 6.86 -6.17 19.90
C SER A 134 8.23 -6.09 19.23
N LEU A 135 8.69 -4.89 18.86
CA LEU A 135 10.01 -4.70 18.27
C LEU A 135 11.14 -4.91 19.28
N ALA A 136 10.93 -4.58 20.56
CA ALA A 136 11.93 -4.79 21.61
C ALA A 136 12.25 -6.27 21.86
N ARG A 137 11.35 -7.19 21.47
CA ARG A 137 11.59 -8.65 21.53
C ARG A 137 12.46 -9.17 20.38
N VAL A 138 12.68 -8.37 19.34
CA VAL A 138 13.48 -8.80 18.19
C VAL A 138 14.96 -8.84 18.57
N LYS A 139 15.56 -10.03 18.45
CA LYS A 139 16.98 -10.22 18.74
C LYS A 139 17.84 -9.33 17.84
N ASP A 140 18.86 -8.71 18.44
CA ASP A 140 19.81 -7.82 17.77
C ASP A 140 19.21 -6.50 17.22
N LEU A 141 17.96 -6.16 17.60
CA LEU A 141 17.35 -4.86 17.35
C LEU A 141 17.33 -4.03 18.62
N LYS A 142 17.99 -2.86 18.59
CA LYS A 142 17.92 -1.90 19.71
C LYS A 142 16.70 -1.01 19.54
N VAL A 143 15.84 -0.94 20.54
CA VAL A 143 14.66 -0.08 20.50
C VAL A 143 14.83 1.06 21.49
N ALA A 144 14.60 2.30 21.05
CA ALA A 144 14.64 3.46 21.94
C ALA A 144 13.57 3.34 23.03
N ALA A 145 13.90 3.77 24.25
CA ALA A 145 12.97 3.73 25.36
C ALA A 145 11.73 4.59 25.07
N ARG A 146 10.56 4.10 25.49
CA ARG A 146 9.26 4.78 25.35
C ARG A 146 9.32 6.21 25.85
N THR A 147 9.83 6.44 27.06
CA THR A 147 9.90 7.77 27.68
C THR A 147 10.72 8.75 26.85
N SER A 148 11.81 8.30 26.22
CA SER A 148 12.63 9.12 25.34
C SER A 148 11.91 9.44 24.03
N ALA A 149 11.30 8.45 23.38
CA ALA A 149 10.57 8.67 22.12
C ALA A 149 9.34 9.57 22.31
N PHE A 150 8.64 9.45 23.44
CA PHE A 150 7.45 10.25 23.75
C PHE A 150 7.74 11.74 23.94
N THR A 151 8.99 12.13 24.19
CA THR A 151 9.37 13.56 24.22
C THR A 151 9.20 14.26 22.87
N PHE A 152 9.12 13.49 21.78
CA PHE A 152 8.93 13.99 20.42
C PHE A 152 7.47 13.92 19.94
N ARG A 153 6.49 13.73 20.84
CA ARG A 153 5.06 13.75 20.49
C ARG A 153 4.71 15.01 19.71
N SER A 154 4.08 14.82 18.55
CA SER A 154 3.63 15.91 17.66
C SER A 154 4.72 16.95 17.37
N SER A 155 5.99 16.52 17.45
CA SER A 155 7.12 17.40 17.19
C SER A 155 7.18 17.69 15.70
N ARG A 156 7.40 18.95 15.35
CA ARG A 156 7.76 19.35 13.99
C ARG A 156 9.26 19.24 13.73
N ALA A 157 9.99 18.61 14.65
CA ALA A 157 11.42 18.40 14.50
C ALA A 157 11.70 17.48 13.31
N ASP A 158 12.83 17.72 12.66
CA ASP A 158 13.30 16.89 11.58
C ASP A 158 13.67 15.50 12.10
N VAL A 159 13.22 14.45 11.41
CA VAL A 159 13.48 13.04 11.77
C VAL A 159 14.97 12.73 11.93
N ARG A 160 15.85 13.43 11.21
CA ARG A 160 17.30 13.28 11.32
C ARG A 160 17.81 13.80 12.66
N GLU A 161 17.21 14.87 13.16
CA GLU A 161 17.54 15.42 14.47
C GLU A 161 17.02 14.53 15.59
N ILE A 162 15.80 13.99 15.42
CA ILE A 162 15.19 13.02 16.35
C ILE A 162 16.07 11.77 16.45
N GLY A 163 16.45 11.17 15.32
CA GLY A 163 17.29 9.97 15.32
C GLY A 163 18.68 10.20 15.93
N LYS A 164 19.28 11.38 15.73
CA LYS A 164 20.53 11.77 16.43
C LYS A 164 20.34 11.86 17.94
N LYS A 165 19.28 12.53 18.41
CA LYS A 165 18.99 12.69 19.85
C LYS A 165 18.68 11.35 20.52
N LEU A 166 17.99 10.46 19.82
CA LEU A 166 17.64 9.11 20.31
C LEU A 166 18.74 8.06 20.07
N GLY A 167 19.76 8.37 19.26
CA GLY A 167 20.82 7.42 18.91
C GLY A 167 20.35 6.24 18.06
N VAL A 168 19.36 6.45 17.19
CA VAL A 168 18.76 5.40 16.35
C VAL A 168 19.04 5.60 14.87
N ALA A 169 19.17 4.50 14.11
CA ALA A 169 19.33 4.54 12.66
C ALA A 169 18.00 4.71 11.92
N TYR A 170 16.90 4.23 12.52
CA TYR A 170 15.57 4.28 11.92
C TYR A 170 14.55 4.88 12.88
N VAL A 171 13.54 5.52 12.31
CA VAL A 171 12.39 6.05 13.06
C VAL A 171 11.12 5.50 12.43
N VAL A 172 10.19 5.04 13.26
CA VAL A 172 8.83 4.67 12.87
C VAL A 172 7.89 5.79 13.27
N GLU A 173 7.17 6.30 12.29
CA GLU A 173 6.14 7.32 12.43
C GLU A 173 4.81 6.82 11.87
N GLY A 174 3.71 7.36 12.36
CA GLY A 174 2.42 6.90 11.91
C GLY A 174 1.27 7.68 12.49
N SER A 175 0.07 7.30 12.05
CA SER A 175 -1.17 7.86 12.54
C SER A 175 -2.21 6.79 12.73
N VAL A 176 -3.07 7.02 13.72
CA VAL A 176 -4.22 6.18 14.02
C VAL A 176 -5.48 7.02 13.84
N ARG A 177 -6.44 6.48 13.10
CA ARG A 177 -7.78 7.04 12.98
C ARG A 177 -8.79 5.96 13.32
N ARG A 178 -9.61 6.24 14.32
CA ARG A 178 -10.79 5.48 14.68
C ARG A 178 -12.03 6.27 14.28
N ALA A 179 -13.01 5.59 13.70
CA ALA A 179 -14.32 6.16 13.40
C ALA A 179 -15.37 5.08 13.61
N GLY A 180 -16.04 5.10 14.76
CA GLY A 180 -16.90 4.02 15.22
C GLY A 180 -16.15 2.69 15.28
N GLU A 181 -16.62 1.71 14.51
CA GLU A 181 -16.02 0.37 14.39
C GLU A 181 -14.87 0.28 13.38
N ARG A 182 -14.49 1.35 12.68
CA ARG A 182 -13.40 1.29 11.70
C ARG A 182 -12.11 1.82 12.28
N LEU A 183 -11.06 1.02 12.19
CA LEU A 183 -9.71 1.35 12.58
C LEU A 183 -8.81 1.45 11.34
N ARG A 184 -8.04 2.52 11.28
CA ARG A 184 -7.10 2.82 10.21
C ARG A 184 -5.77 3.24 10.82
N ILE A 185 -4.74 2.46 10.56
CA ILE A 185 -3.38 2.72 11.02
C ILE A 185 -2.50 2.94 9.79
N THR A 186 -1.73 4.02 9.77
CA THR A 186 -0.67 4.23 8.78
C THR A 186 0.65 4.20 9.51
N ALA A 187 1.61 3.42 9.03
CA ALA A 187 2.96 3.35 9.59
C ALA A 187 3.99 3.57 8.49
N GLN A 188 5.09 4.22 8.85
CA GLN A 188 6.17 4.58 7.95
C GLN A 188 7.50 4.32 8.65
N LEU A 189 8.45 3.76 7.91
CA LEU A 189 9.83 3.55 8.37
C LEU A 189 10.73 4.53 7.64
N ILE A 190 11.49 5.32 8.40
CA ILE A 190 12.31 6.41 7.89
C ILE A 190 13.77 6.15 8.28
N ASP A 191 14.69 6.38 7.33
CA ASP A 191 16.12 6.38 7.60
C ASP A 191 16.52 7.71 8.26
N ALA A 192 16.95 7.64 9.52
CA ALA A 192 17.27 8.84 10.30
C ALA A 192 18.57 9.54 9.84
N SER A 193 19.38 8.92 8.99
CA SER A 193 20.59 9.57 8.47
C SER A 193 20.29 10.60 7.38
N ASN A 194 19.26 10.36 6.59
CA ASN A 194 18.96 11.13 5.37
C ASN A 194 17.50 11.63 5.30
N GLY A 195 16.61 11.12 6.16
CA GLY A 195 15.21 11.52 6.23
C GLY A 195 14.30 10.88 5.17
N TYR A 196 14.80 9.90 4.41
CA TYR A 196 14.00 9.24 3.38
C TYR A 196 13.16 8.10 3.95
N HIS A 197 11.94 7.97 3.42
CA HIS A 197 11.05 6.87 3.73
C HIS A 197 11.55 5.61 3.05
N LEU A 198 11.77 4.56 3.82
CA LEU A 198 12.15 3.23 3.34
C LEU A 198 10.91 2.38 3.03
N TRP A 199 9.84 2.58 3.80
CA TRP A 199 8.61 1.82 3.67
C TRP A 199 7.43 2.62 4.25
N SER A 200 6.24 2.40 3.69
CA SER A 200 4.98 2.91 4.23
C SER A 200 3.87 1.91 3.94
N GLU A 201 3.02 1.65 4.94
CA GLU A 201 1.84 0.81 4.77
C GLU A 201 0.65 1.34 5.56
N ARG A 202 -0.53 0.96 5.09
CA ARG A 202 -1.82 1.33 5.66
C ARG A 202 -2.62 0.06 5.98
N PHE A 203 -3.07 -0.03 7.21
CA PHE A 203 -3.89 -1.12 7.72
C PHE A 203 -5.28 -0.61 8.04
N ASP A 204 -6.28 -1.09 7.31
CA ASP A 204 -7.70 -0.81 7.56
C ASP A 204 -8.37 -2.09 8.11
N ARG A 205 -9.05 -1.99 9.26
CA ARG A 205 -9.70 -3.08 10.00
C ARG A 205 -11.03 -2.63 10.62
N GLU A 206 -11.92 -3.58 10.88
CA GLU A 206 -13.13 -3.36 11.69
C GLU A 206 -12.88 -3.87 13.12
N LEU A 207 -13.17 -3.06 14.15
CA LEU A 207 -12.85 -3.26 15.57
C LEU A 207 -13.60 -4.43 16.20
N GLY A 208 -14.80 -4.74 15.70
CA GLY A 208 -15.61 -5.88 16.14
C GLY A 208 -14.90 -7.24 16.10
N ASP A 209 -13.81 -7.37 15.34
CA ASP A 209 -13.02 -8.60 15.21
C ASP A 209 -11.81 -8.66 16.18
N VAL A 210 -11.52 -7.57 16.91
CA VAL A 210 -10.34 -7.47 17.80
C VAL A 210 -10.65 -7.88 19.24
N PHE A 211 -11.93 -7.81 19.67
CA PHE A 211 -12.39 -8.20 21.01
C PHE A 211 -13.01 -9.60 21.08
N ALA A 212 -13.16 -10.30 19.95
CA ALA A 212 -13.76 -11.64 19.91
C ALA A 212 -12.83 -12.77 20.43
N ILE A 213 -11.62 -12.45 20.90
CA ILE A 213 -10.67 -13.41 21.51
C ILE A 213 -10.59 -13.21 23.03
N GLN A 214 -11.73 -13.18 23.70
CA GLN A 214 -11.80 -13.23 25.18
C GLN A 214 -12.76 -14.31 25.73
N ASP A 215 -13.31 -15.20 24.90
CA ASP A 215 -14.27 -16.23 25.34
C ASP A 215 -13.79 -17.69 25.18
N GLU A 216 -12.47 -17.92 25.09
CA GLU A 216 -11.92 -19.30 25.07
C GLU A 216 -10.81 -19.54 26.11
N VAL A 217 -10.83 -18.78 27.21
CA VAL A 217 -10.09 -19.10 28.44
C VAL A 217 -11.03 -18.96 29.63
N ALA A 218 -11.83 -19.99 29.86
CA ALA A 218 -12.48 -20.29 31.12
C ALA A 218 -12.51 -21.82 31.31
#